data_AF-A0A2N2A1G9-F1
#
_entry.id   AF-A0A2N2A1G9-F1
#
_cell.length_a   1.000
_cell.length_b   1.000
_cell.length_c   1.000
_cell.angle_alpha   90.00
_cell.angle_beta   90.00
_cell.angle_gamma   90.00
#
_symmetry.space_group_name_H-M   'P 1'
#
loop_
_entity.id
_entity.type
_entity.pdbx_description
1 polymer ?
#
loop_
_entity_poly.entity_id
_entity_poly.type
_entity_poly.pdbx_seq_one_letter_code
_entity_poly.pdbx_strand_id
1 'polypeptide(L)'
;MIYEGFFLNRCKKPNGKYNRITGESMPQETFFFSTTQQSAAQEAKKRKKRVFVMIAQVFYLLIIGLTIITLVNRNAAVKSIAALDFQGAVTSFNRIPLREVIFPKDDAYISAAQLVVEHQYDDAVAAFEKLTDDPRAEMAASETKYQKAVYYYTSGDFEAASTAFKDAGEYRNSVQMEQDSRCQLAAKLVAETEYDEAFLILQKLIREKYEPATQQMYLAYLSKAELFASKNDYAEGFELLIKAEKYGDVSAQMSQFQESAYQEAVTMYRDGDIAKPRRLFTILGDYLQAKDYLILIKARDRAISYTNLTQKEVDKLISLVGFEDAAKLVLEFEDVAVKFLEGKWMGDGYYFSITDEGVLDYNLPTYDYGDYYKIENGRMLVFPEDDYSATKPFFRFTIVSEDKIIIYAYSEGINYTLYRR
;
A
#
# COMPACT_ATOMS: atom_id res chain seq x y z
N MET A 1 16.42 20.39 79.49
CA MET A 1 17.10 19.33 80.29
C MET A 1 18.34 18.95 79.49
N ILE A 2 19.50 19.60 79.66
CA ILE A 2 20.38 19.64 80.86
C ILE A 2 20.89 18.23 81.20
N TYR A 3 22.16 17.91 80.86
CA TYR A 3 23.27 17.92 81.84
C TYR A 3 24.65 17.78 81.19
N GLU A 4 25.63 18.55 81.71
CA GLU A 4 27.08 18.38 81.50
C GLU A 4 27.64 17.31 82.47
N GLY A 5 28.92 16.90 82.36
CA GLY A 5 29.51 16.02 83.39
C GLY A 5 30.94 15.52 83.22
N PHE A 6 31.91 16.41 83.40
CA PHE A 6 33.36 16.23 83.58
C PHE A 6 33.88 15.07 84.50
N PHE A 7 35.18 14.74 84.31
CA PHE A 7 36.26 14.54 85.33
C PHE A 7 36.75 13.15 85.85
N LEU A 8 38.10 13.08 86.03
CA LEU A 8 38.94 12.29 86.99
C LEU A 8 39.39 10.84 86.61
N ASN A 9 40.55 10.27 87.03
CA ASN A 9 41.88 10.77 87.50
C ASN A 9 42.89 9.59 87.76
N ARG A 10 44.18 9.89 88.02
CA ARG A 10 45.24 9.10 88.73
C ARG A 10 45.93 7.92 88.00
N CYS A 11 47.16 7.45 88.35
CA CYS A 11 48.39 8.00 88.98
C CYS A 11 49.48 6.89 89.03
N LYS A 12 50.79 7.22 88.85
CA LYS A 12 51.94 6.95 89.78
C LYS A 12 53.34 7.01 89.11
N LYS A 13 54.33 7.52 89.86
CA LYS A 13 55.80 7.34 89.70
C LYS A 13 56.35 6.46 90.86
N PRO A 14 57.57 5.92 90.79
CA PRO A 14 58.79 6.57 91.37
C PRO A 14 60.00 6.52 90.40
N ASN A 15 61.04 7.37 90.43
CA ASN A 15 61.98 7.91 91.44
C ASN A 15 63.18 6.98 91.79
N GLY A 16 64.38 7.38 91.36
CA GLY A 16 65.71 6.77 91.61
C GLY A 16 66.83 7.79 91.29
N LYS A 17 68.06 7.63 91.83
CA LYS A 17 69.08 8.71 91.86
C LYS A 17 70.51 8.22 92.21
N TYR A 18 71.54 9.02 91.86
CA TYR A 18 72.97 8.93 92.28
C TYR A 18 73.83 7.78 91.68
N ASN A 19 75.17 7.86 91.52
CA ASN A 19 76.15 8.97 91.66
C ASN A 19 77.45 8.77 90.81
N ARG A 20 78.34 9.79 90.82
CA ARG A 20 79.73 9.80 90.26
C ARG A 20 80.69 8.79 90.92
N ILE A 21 81.80 8.44 90.23
CA ILE A 21 83.22 8.76 90.60
C ILE A 21 84.20 8.36 89.47
N THR A 22 85.41 8.94 89.53
CA THR A 22 86.54 8.96 88.56
C THR A 22 87.55 7.80 88.69
N GLY A 23 88.37 7.55 87.65
CA GLY A 23 89.56 6.67 87.69
C GLY A 23 90.33 6.64 86.36
N GLU A 24 91.65 6.42 86.38
CA GLU A 24 92.58 6.72 85.26
C GLU A 24 93.14 5.50 84.49
N SER A 25 93.69 5.80 83.31
CA SER A 25 94.87 5.18 82.65
C SER A 25 94.72 3.96 81.70
N MET A 26 95.60 3.99 80.68
CA MET A 26 95.78 3.18 79.45
C MET A 26 96.35 1.75 79.66
N PRO A 27 96.61 0.92 78.61
CA PRO A 27 96.39 1.07 77.16
C PRO A 27 95.67 -0.09 76.43
N GLN A 28 95.48 0.13 75.12
CA GLN A 28 95.12 -0.79 74.01
C GLN A 28 95.16 -2.32 74.24
N GLU A 29 94.06 -2.98 73.87
CA GLU A 29 94.12 -4.09 72.91
C GLU A 29 92.83 -4.18 72.06
N THR A 30 92.93 -4.79 70.89
CA THR A 30 91.91 -4.72 69.82
C THR A 30 90.79 -5.74 69.97
N PHE A 31 89.51 -5.32 69.99
CA PHE A 31 88.39 -6.19 69.60
C PHE A 31 87.20 -5.41 69.02
N PHE A 32 87.20 -5.21 67.70
CA PHE A 32 86.02 -4.82 66.93
C PHE A 32 85.14 -6.05 66.71
N PHE A 33 83.97 -6.18 67.34
CA PHE A 33 82.77 -6.80 66.74
C PHE A 33 81.50 -6.60 67.58
N SER A 34 80.34 -6.64 66.91
CA SER A 34 78.97 -6.95 67.39
C SER A 34 77.96 -5.87 67.82
N THR A 35 78.23 -4.56 67.80
CA THR A 35 77.14 -3.55 68.03
C THR A 35 76.23 -3.30 66.81
N THR A 36 76.61 -3.76 65.62
CA THR A 36 75.92 -3.49 64.35
C THR A 36 74.73 -4.41 64.04
N GLN A 37 74.59 -5.56 64.69
CA GLN A 37 73.49 -6.50 64.38
C GLN A 37 72.14 -6.11 65.00
N GLN A 38 72.11 -5.48 66.18
CA GLN A 38 70.83 -5.13 66.82
C GLN A 38 70.15 -3.89 66.22
N SER A 39 70.91 -2.88 65.75
CA SER A 39 70.33 -1.71 65.07
C SER A 39 69.75 -2.08 63.70
N ALA A 40 70.50 -2.86 62.90
CA ALA A 40 70.05 -3.36 61.60
C ALA A 40 68.73 -4.17 61.72
N ALA A 41 68.58 -4.99 62.76
CA ALA A 41 67.35 -5.75 63.00
C ALA A 41 66.13 -4.86 63.33
N GLN A 42 66.33 -3.77 64.10
CA GLN A 42 65.26 -2.81 64.39
C GLN A 42 64.89 -1.96 63.17
N GLU A 43 65.87 -1.48 62.40
CA GLU A 43 65.63 -0.74 61.16
C GLU A 43 64.95 -1.60 60.09
N ALA A 44 65.33 -2.87 59.95
CA ALA A 44 64.64 -3.82 59.07
C ALA A 44 63.16 -4.01 59.47
N LYS A 45 62.85 -4.10 60.77
CA LYS A 45 61.45 -4.10 61.27
C LYS A 45 60.72 -2.80 60.94
N LYS A 46 61.37 -1.64 61.08
CA LYS A 46 60.81 -0.32 60.76
C LYS A 46 60.59 -0.10 59.25
N ARG A 47 61.48 -0.64 58.39
CA ARG A 47 61.31 -0.69 56.92
C ARG A 47 60.15 -1.61 56.55
N LYS A 48 60.10 -2.84 57.08
CA LYS A 48 58.98 -3.77 56.83
C LYS A 48 57.62 -3.17 57.21
N LYS A 49 57.50 -2.50 58.37
CA LYS A 49 56.28 -1.76 58.73
C LYS A 49 55.93 -0.64 57.73
N ARG A 50 56.90 0.18 57.29
CA ARG A 50 56.65 1.25 56.30
C ARG A 50 56.24 0.71 54.93
N VAL A 51 56.86 -0.37 54.47
CA VAL A 51 56.48 -1.05 53.22
C VAL A 51 55.06 -1.63 53.33
N PHE A 52 54.73 -2.28 54.45
CA PHE A 52 53.38 -2.80 54.68
C PHE A 52 52.30 -1.70 54.71
N VAL A 53 52.59 -0.56 55.35
CA VAL A 53 51.68 0.60 55.35
C VAL A 53 51.50 1.19 53.95
N MET A 54 52.58 1.34 53.16
CA MET A 54 52.46 1.83 51.77
C MET A 54 51.68 0.86 50.88
N ILE A 55 51.91 -0.46 51.01
CA ILE A 55 51.12 -1.48 50.31
C ILE A 55 49.64 -1.36 50.70
N ALA A 56 49.33 -1.27 52.00
CA ALA A 56 47.95 -1.11 52.48
C ALA A 56 47.29 0.17 51.96
N GLN A 57 48.01 1.29 51.85
CA GLN A 57 47.49 2.53 51.25
C GLN A 57 47.21 2.39 49.75
N VAL A 58 48.09 1.73 48.99
CA VAL A 58 47.87 1.46 47.56
C VAL A 58 46.65 0.57 47.36
N PHE A 59 46.51 -0.51 48.14
CA PHE A 59 45.31 -1.36 48.12
C PHE A 59 44.04 -0.58 48.48
N TYR A 60 44.08 0.29 49.49
CA TYR A 60 42.94 1.11 49.90
C TYR A 60 42.51 2.10 48.80
N LEU A 61 43.46 2.76 48.13
CA LEU A 61 43.18 3.63 46.98
C LEU A 61 42.65 2.84 45.77
N LEU A 62 43.14 1.62 45.54
CA LEU A 62 42.63 0.72 44.50
C LEU A 62 41.17 0.34 44.76
N ILE A 63 40.82 -0.01 46.01
CA ILE A 63 39.44 -0.31 46.42
C ILE A 63 38.54 0.91 46.21
N ILE A 64 38.97 2.11 46.62
CA ILE A 64 38.22 3.36 46.38
C ILE A 64 38.03 3.62 44.88
N GLY A 65 39.07 3.46 44.07
CA GLY A 65 38.96 3.61 42.61
C GLY A 65 37.96 2.62 42.03
N LEU A 66 38.01 1.36 42.46
CA LEU A 66 37.08 0.31 42.02
C LEU A 66 35.63 0.62 42.43
N THR A 67 35.39 1.11 43.65
CA THR A 67 34.03 1.45 44.11
C THR A 67 33.48 2.68 43.37
N ILE A 68 34.30 3.71 43.10
CA ILE A 68 33.89 4.86 42.30
C ILE A 68 33.52 4.44 40.87
N ILE A 69 34.38 3.66 40.20
CA ILE A 69 34.13 3.15 38.84
C ILE A 69 32.85 2.32 38.82
N THR A 70 32.66 1.43 39.80
CA THR A 70 31.47 0.60 39.94
C THR A 70 30.21 1.45 40.11
N LEU A 71 30.24 2.46 40.98
CA LEU A 71 29.08 3.33 41.24
C LEU A 71 28.72 4.18 40.02
N VAL A 72 29.71 4.75 39.33
CA VAL A 72 29.51 5.55 38.11
C VAL A 72 28.91 4.71 36.99
N ASN A 73 29.50 3.54 36.69
CA ASN A 73 29.01 2.65 35.65
C ASN A 73 27.62 2.07 35.99
N ARG A 74 27.34 1.75 37.26
CA ARG A 74 26.00 1.33 37.68
C ARG A 74 24.98 2.45 37.54
N ASN A 75 25.29 3.68 37.95
CA ASN A 75 24.38 4.80 37.80
C ASN A 75 24.08 5.12 36.33
N ALA A 76 25.07 4.99 35.45
CA ALA A 76 24.87 5.08 34.00
C ALA A 76 23.97 3.94 33.48
N ALA A 77 24.24 2.69 33.86
CA ALA A 77 23.42 1.54 33.48
C ALA A 77 21.97 1.67 33.96
N VAL A 78 21.73 2.00 35.24
CA VAL A 78 20.40 2.22 35.81
C VAL A 78 19.65 3.35 35.10
N LYS A 79 20.35 4.41 34.67
CA LYS A 79 19.76 5.49 33.87
C LYS A 79 19.34 5.01 32.49
N SER A 80 20.17 4.23 31.79
CA SER A 80 19.81 3.65 30.49
C SER A 80 18.69 2.60 30.61
N ILE A 81 18.69 1.77 31.66
CA ILE A 81 17.58 0.84 31.97
C ILE A 81 16.27 1.62 32.13
N ALA A 82 16.25 2.70 32.92
CA ALA A 82 15.07 3.54 33.11
C ALA A 82 14.61 4.26 31.83
N ALA A 83 15.50 4.43 30.85
CA ALA A 83 15.20 4.98 29.53
C ALA A 83 14.90 3.91 28.47
N LEU A 84 14.94 2.61 28.83
CA LEU A 84 14.84 1.46 27.92
C LEU A 84 15.92 1.44 26.82
N ASP A 85 17.03 2.11 27.06
CA ASP A 85 18.25 2.11 26.24
C ASP A 85 19.05 0.84 26.54
N PHE A 86 18.67 -0.28 25.91
CA PHE A 86 19.31 -1.57 26.12
C PHE A 86 20.81 -1.55 25.78
N GLN A 87 21.21 -0.88 24.68
CA GLN A 87 22.61 -0.77 24.27
C GLN A 87 23.45 -0.01 25.31
N GLY A 88 23.01 1.15 25.78
CA GLY A 88 23.73 1.92 26.79
C GLY A 88 23.72 1.26 28.16
N ALA A 89 22.64 0.55 28.51
CA ALA A 89 22.55 -0.26 29.72
C ALA A 89 23.61 -1.37 29.72
N VAL A 90 23.60 -2.22 28.67
CA VAL A 90 24.59 -3.27 28.41
C VAL A 90 26.02 -2.71 28.44
N THR A 91 26.27 -1.63 27.67
CA THR A 91 27.61 -1.03 27.54
C THR A 91 28.15 -0.49 28.85
N SER A 92 27.28 0.10 29.68
CA SER A 92 27.66 0.66 30.99
C SER A 92 27.85 -0.44 32.03
N PHE A 93 26.92 -1.39 32.10
CA PHE A 93 26.92 -2.44 33.12
C PHE A 93 28.03 -3.48 32.90
N ASN A 94 28.35 -3.80 31.64
CA ASN A 94 29.45 -4.72 31.31
C ASN A 94 30.84 -4.21 31.76
N ARG A 95 30.98 -2.93 32.14
CA ARG A 95 32.21 -2.34 32.70
C ARG A 95 32.33 -2.50 34.22
N ILE A 96 31.35 -3.11 34.89
CA ILE A 96 31.38 -3.33 36.33
C ILE A 96 32.08 -4.67 36.64
N PRO A 97 33.17 -4.69 37.43
CA PRO A 97 33.80 -5.93 37.86
C PRO A 97 32.90 -6.68 38.86
N LEU A 98 32.85 -8.02 38.76
CA LEU A 98 32.06 -8.90 39.64
C LEU A 98 30.55 -8.57 39.68
N ARG A 99 30.01 -7.97 38.62
CA ARG A 99 28.64 -7.46 38.54
C ARG A 99 27.54 -8.48 38.90
N GLU A 100 27.70 -9.73 38.48
CA GLU A 100 26.82 -10.87 38.79
C GLU A 100 26.71 -11.09 40.32
N VAL A 101 27.81 -10.95 41.05
CA VAL A 101 27.87 -11.15 42.50
C VAL A 101 27.35 -9.93 43.27
N ILE A 102 27.66 -8.72 42.79
CA ILE A 102 27.32 -7.48 43.50
C ILE A 102 25.89 -7.02 43.22
N PHE A 103 25.38 -7.22 42.00
CA PHE A 103 24.08 -6.75 41.53
C PHE A 103 23.33 -7.81 40.68
N PRO A 104 23.07 -9.03 41.23
CA PRO A 104 22.51 -10.15 40.45
C PRO A 104 21.19 -9.85 39.73
N LYS A 105 20.31 -9.01 40.31
CA LYS A 105 19.06 -8.59 39.66
C LYS A 105 19.30 -7.69 38.44
N ASP A 106 20.24 -6.74 38.55
CA ASP A 106 20.58 -5.87 37.41
C ASP A 106 21.33 -6.67 36.34
N ASP A 107 22.17 -7.64 36.71
CA ASP A 107 22.87 -8.51 35.75
C ASP A 107 21.89 -9.40 34.97
N ALA A 108 20.90 -10.00 35.63
CA ALA A 108 19.85 -10.77 34.96
C ALA A 108 19.03 -9.92 33.97
N TYR A 109 18.68 -8.68 34.34
CA TYR A 109 18.06 -7.72 33.41
C TYR A 109 18.98 -7.40 32.23
N ILE A 110 20.27 -7.20 32.47
CA ILE A 110 21.25 -6.87 31.44
C ILE A 110 21.51 -8.04 30.50
N SER A 111 21.46 -9.29 30.98
CA SER A 111 21.49 -10.49 30.14
C SER A 111 20.29 -10.55 29.19
N ALA A 112 19.08 -10.20 29.65
CA ALA A 112 17.92 -10.08 28.78
C ALA A 112 18.05 -8.91 27.77
N ALA A 113 18.60 -7.78 28.21
CA ALA A 113 18.88 -6.63 27.33
C ALA A 113 19.95 -6.92 26.26
N GLN A 114 20.93 -7.77 26.56
CA GLN A 114 21.96 -8.23 25.60
C GLN A 114 21.31 -8.98 24.43
N LEU A 115 20.32 -9.84 24.71
CA LEU A 115 19.56 -10.56 23.67
C LEU A 115 18.81 -9.59 22.73
N VAL A 116 18.32 -8.44 23.23
CA VAL A 116 17.70 -7.40 22.37
C VAL A 116 18.74 -6.75 21.45
N VAL A 117 19.93 -6.44 21.99
CA VAL A 117 21.07 -5.89 21.22
C VAL A 117 21.56 -6.86 20.15
N GLU A 118 21.44 -8.17 20.39
CA GLU A 118 21.77 -9.24 19.46
C GLU A 118 20.61 -9.63 18.52
N HIS A 119 19.51 -8.85 18.53
CA HIS A 119 18.27 -9.09 17.76
C HIS A 119 17.58 -10.44 18.04
N GLN A 120 17.91 -11.10 19.14
CA GLN A 120 17.26 -12.33 19.63
C GLN A 120 15.97 -11.98 20.40
N TYR A 121 15.04 -11.30 19.73
CA TYR A 121 13.89 -10.66 20.36
C TYR A 121 12.97 -11.63 21.13
N ASP A 122 12.73 -12.83 20.62
CA ASP A 122 11.84 -13.80 21.29
C ASP A 122 12.49 -14.39 22.56
N ASP A 123 13.79 -14.67 22.51
CA ASP A 123 14.56 -15.09 23.69
C ASP A 123 14.66 -13.94 24.72
N ALA A 124 14.83 -12.69 24.26
CA ALA A 124 14.82 -11.51 25.11
C ALA A 124 13.47 -11.30 25.82
N VAL A 125 12.34 -11.41 25.10
CA VAL A 125 11.00 -11.36 25.69
C VAL A 125 10.84 -12.46 26.74
N ALA A 126 11.18 -13.71 26.39
CA ALA A 126 11.09 -14.84 27.31
C ALA A 126 12.06 -14.73 28.50
N ALA A 127 13.16 -13.97 28.38
CA ALA A 127 14.07 -13.66 29.47
C ALA A 127 13.50 -12.58 30.40
N PHE A 128 12.96 -11.48 29.86
CA PHE A 128 12.30 -10.44 30.65
C PHE A 128 11.04 -10.96 31.37
N GLU A 129 10.20 -11.75 30.71
CA GLU A 129 8.98 -12.33 31.31
C GLU A 129 9.27 -13.30 32.47
N LYS A 130 10.50 -13.84 32.56
CA LYS A 130 10.97 -14.63 33.73
C LYS A 130 11.40 -13.77 34.93
N LEU A 131 11.63 -12.46 34.75
CA LEU A 131 12.07 -11.55 35.81
C LEU A 131 10.87 -10.95 36.57
N THR A 132 9.95 -11.81 37.04
CA THR A 132 8.68 -11.40 37.68
C THR A 132 8.85 -10.50 38.91
N ASP A 133 10.00 -10.59 39.58
CA ASP A 133 10.37 -9.79 40.76
C ASP A 133 11.02 -8.43 40.42
N ASP A 134 11.10 -8.08 39.13
CA ASP A 134 11.64 -6.80 38.66
C ASP A 134 10.55 -5.98 37.93
N PRO A 135 10.03 -4.90 38.54
CA PRO A 135 8.97 -4.09 37.93
C PRO A 135 9.41 -3.36 36.64
N ARG A 136 10.70 -3.39 36.29
CA ARG A 136 11.22 -2.85 35.03
C ARG A 136 11.04 -3.84 33.86
N ALA A 137 10.91 -5.14 34.15
CA ALA A 137 10.98 -6.19 33.14
C ALA A 137 9.73 -6.27 32.25
N GLU A 138 8.53 -6.00 32.78
CA GLU A 138 7.28 -5.96 32.00
C GLU A 138 7.32 -4.88 30.90
N MET A 139 7.80 -3.68 31.27
CA MET A 139 8.01 -2.57 30.35
C MET A 139 9.10 -2.89 29.31
N ALA A 140 10.17 -3.59 29.73
CA ALA A 140 11.26 -4.03 28.85
C ALA A 140 10.82 -5.11 27.85
N ALA A 141 10.00 -6.08 28.26
CA ALA A 141 9.41 -7.07 27.38
C ALA A 141 8.50 -6.41 26.33
N SER A 142 7.71 -5.41 26.73
CA SER A 142 6.84 -4.64 25.83
C SER A 142 7.65 -3.83 24.80
N GLU A 143 8.72 -3.15 25.25
CA GLU A 143 9.64 -2.47 24.34
C GLU A 143 10.39 -3.44 23.42
N THR A 144 10.72 -4.64 23.89
CA THR A 144 11.38 -5.66 23.06
C THR A 144 10.45 -6.13 21.94
N LYS A 145 9.15 -6.34 22.21
CA LYS A 145 8.13 -6.64 21.19
C LYS A 145 7.99 -5.50 20.18
N TYR A 146 8.01 -4.25 20.65
CA TYR A 146 8.00 -3.07 19.77
C TYR A 146 9.26 -2.96 18.90
N GLN A 147 10.46 -3.16 19.45
CA GLN A 147 11.71 -3.10 18.70
C GLN A 147 11.84 -4.24 17.67
N LYS A 148 11.30 -5.44 17.96
CA LYS A 148 11.15 -6.53 16.99
C LYS A 148 10.32 -6.09 15.77
N ALA A 149 9.20 -5.43 16.02
CA ALA A 149 8.32 -4.95 14.95
C ALA A 149 8.96 -3.81 14.12
N VAL A 150 9.65 -2.87 14.77
CA VAL A 150 10.43 -1.81 14.11
C VAL A 150 11.59 -2.39 13.27
N TYR A 151 12.23 -3.46 13.72
CA TYR A 151 13.26 -4.16 12.96
C TYR A 151 12.71 -4.73 11.64
N TYR A 152 11.57 -5.45 11.69
CA TYR A 152 10.92 -5.93 10.46
C TYR A 152 10.49 -4.79 9.55
N TYR A 153 9.88 -3.72 10.11
CA TYR A 153 9.44 -2.56 9.33
C TYR A 153 10.60 -1.86 8.60
N THR A 154 11.74 -1.67 9.27
CA THR A 154 12.91 -1.01 8.67
C THR A 154 13.68 -1.91 7.71
N SER A 155 13.53 -3.24 7.81
CA SER A 155 14.05 -4.20 6.83
C SER A 155 13.15 -4.39 5.59
N GLY A 156 11.93 -3.84 5.59
CA GLY A 156 10.95 -3.96 4.50
C GLY A 156 10.10 -5.24 4.53
N ASP A 157 10.20 -6.04 5.60
CA ASP A 157 9.29 -7.16 5.85
C ASP A 157 8.02 -6.65 6.54
N PHE A 158 7.14 -6.06 5.73
CA PHE A 158 5.93 -5.42 6.22
C PHE A 158 4.87 -6.41 6.74
N GLU A 159 4.92 -7.68 6.34
CA GLU A 159 4.02 -8.72 6.84
C GLU A 159 4.44 -9.17 8.25
N ALA A 160 5.72 -9.45 8.45
CA ALA A 160 6.26 -9.72 9.78
C ALA A 160 6.14 -8.50 10.70
N ALA A 161 6.33 -7.29 10.18
CA ALA A 161 6.15 -6.04 10.92
C ALA A 161 4.71 -5.86 11.41
N SER A 162 3.72 -6.03 10.53
CA SER A 162 2.29 -5.96 10.89
C SER A 162 1.95 -6.94 12.01
N THR A 163 2.44 -8.18 11.89
CA THR A 163 2.23 -9.24 12.90
C THR A 163 2.88 -8.86 14.24
N ALA A 164 4.15 -8.44 14.21
CA ALA A 164 4.88 -8.08 15.43
C ALA A 164 4.34 -6.81 16.12
N PHE A 165 3.86 -5.81 15.37
CA PHE A 165 3.19 -4.64 15.96
C PHE A 165 1.85 -5.02 16.58
N LYS A 166 1.11 -5.94 15.96
CA LYS A 166 -0.12 -6.48 16.54
C LYS A 166 0.14 -7.23 17.85
N ASP A 167 1.22 -8.00 17.92
CA ASP A 167 1.66 -8.71 19.13
C ASP A 167 2.18 -7.74 20.23
N ALA A 168 2.67 -6.56 19.85
CA ALA A 168 3.00 -5.47 20.78
C ALA A 168 1.75 -4.72 21.31
N GLY A 169 0.57 -4.94 20.72
CA GLY A 169 -0.73 -4.48 21.23
C GLY A 169 -0.87 -2.96 21.28
N GLU A 170 -1.28 -2.42 22.43
CA GLU A 170 -1.47 -0.97 22.65
C GLU A 170 -0.16 -0.26 23.07
N TYR A 171 0.99 -0.94 23.04
CA TYR A 171 2.26 -0.32 23.44
C TYR A 171 2.67 0.77 22.44
N ARG A 172 2.91 2.00 22.93
CA ARG A 172 3.24 3.20 22.13
C ARG A 172 2.20 3.42 21.00
N ASN A 173 2.66 3.42 19.74
CA ASN A 173 1.85 3.60 18.54
C ASN A 173 1.72 2.29 17.73
N SER A 174 1.91 1.13 18.36
CA SER A 174 1.93 -0.17 17.65
C SER A 174 0.66 -0.43 16.83
N VAL A 175 -0.52 -0.07 17.34
CA VAL A 175 -1.80 -0.18 16.59
C VAL A 175 -1.75 0.61 15.28
N GLN A 176 -1.18 1.82 15.27
CA GLN A 176 -1.02 2.61 14.05
C GLN A 176 0.06 1.99 13.15
N MET A 177 1.19 1.57 13.72
CA MET A 177 2.29 0.96 12.96
C MET A 177 1.89 -0.38 12.30
N GLU A 178 0.94 -1.14 12.86
CA GLU A 178 0.34 -2.32 12.22
C GLU A 178 -0.38 -1.96 10.92
N GLN A 179 -1.15 -0.87 10.95
CA GLN A 179 -1.90 -0.38 9.81
C GLN A 179 -0.98 0.27 8.76
N ASP A 180 0.01 1.05 9.22
CA ASP A 180 1.08 1.61 8.38
C ASP A 180 1.83 0.48 7.66
N SER A 181 2.21 -0.59 8.38
CA SER A 181 2.87 -1.78 7.81
C SER A 181 2.03 -2.43 6.71
N ARG A 182 0.73 -2.67 6.96
CA ARG A 182 -0.17 -3.23 5.94
C ARG A 182 -0.36 -2.30 4.73
N CYS A 183 -0.34 -0.99 4.95
CA CYS A 183 -0.39 -0.01 3.86
C CYS A 183 0.88 -0.07 2.99
N GLN A 184 2.06 -0.17 3.62
CA GLN A 184 3.34 -0.34 2.91
C GLN A 184 3.44 -1.71 2.20
N LEU A 185 2.89 -2.79 2.78
CA LEU A 185 2.78 -4.09 2.11
C LEU A 185 1.96 -3.97 0.82
N ALA A 186 0.80 -3.30 0.87
CA ALA A 186 0.01 -3.05 -0.33
C ALA A 186 0.72 -2.16 -1.36
N ALA A 187 1.50 -1.16 -0.91
CA ALA A 187 2.33 -0.34 -1.79
C ALA A 187 3.43 -1.15 -2.49
N LYS A 188 4.07 -2.08 -1.77
CA LYS A 188 5.05 -3.02 -2.32
C LYS A 188 4.41 -3.94 -3.38
N LEU A 189 3.27 -4.55 -3.06
CA LEU A 189 2.51 -5.41 -3.99
C LEU A 189 2.11 -4.66 -5.26
N VAL A 190 1.72 -3.38 -5.18
CA VAL A 190 1.47 -2.53 -6.36
C VAL A 190 2.73 -2.37 -7.24
N ALA A 191 3.89 -2.14 -6.63
CA ALA A 191 5.16 -2.05 -7.37
C ALA A 191 5.59 -3.40 -8.01
N GLU A 192 5.19 -4.52 -7.39
CA GLU A 192 5.36 -5.89 -7.90
C GLU A 192 4.24 -6.29 -8.89
N THR A 193 3.30 -5.39 -9.18
CA THR A 193 2.10 -5.57 -10.04
C THR A 193 1.04 -6.57 -9.54
N GLU A 194 1.10 -6.93 -8.26
CA GLU A 194 0.17 -7.82 -7.56
C GLU A 194 -1.06 -7.06 -7.02
N TYR A 195 -1.74 -6.35 -7.93
CA TYR A 195 -2.80 -5.40 -7.59
C TYR A 195 -3.99 -6.00 -6.83
N ASP A 196 -4.36 -7.25 -7.10
CA ASP A 196 -5.60 -7.81 -6.56
C ASP A 196 -5.47 -8.11 -5.05
N GLU A 197 -4.28 -8.52 -4.60
CA GLU A 197 -3.94 -8.64 -3.18
C GLU A 197 -3.79 -7.27 -2.51
N ALA A 198 -3.11 -6.32 -3.18
CA ALA A 198 -3.00 -4.94 -2.70
C ALA A 198 -4.37 -4.29 -2.48
N PHE A 199 -5.28 -4.41 -3.44
CA PHE A 199 -6.65 -3.91 -3.34
C PHE A 199 -7.43 -4.56 -2.19
N LEU A 200 -7.23 -5.86 -1.92
CA LEU A 200 -7.87 -6.53 -0.78
C LEU A 200 -7.40 -5.96 0.56
N ILE A 201 -6.08 -5.78 0.73
CA ILE A 201 -5.48 -5.19 1.94
C ILE A 201 -5.98 -3.75 2.16
N LEU A 202 -5.92 -2.92 1.11
CA LEU A 202 -6.35 -1.52 1.16
C LEU A 202 -7.85 -1.38 1.42
N GLN A 203 -8.69 -2.22 0.79
CA GLN A 203 -10.13 -2.22 1.04
C GLN A 203 -10.44 -2.59 2.50
N LYS A 204 -9.68 -3.50 3.10
CA LYS A 204 -9.81 -3.85 4.52
C LYS A 204 -9.40 -2.68 5.43
N LEU A 205 -8.27 -2.02 5.16
CA LEU A 205 -7.82 -0.83 5.91
C LEU A 205 -8.83 0.34 5.82
N ILE A 206 -9.45 0.55 4.65
CA ILE A 206 -10.49 1.59 4.47
C ILE A 206 -11.75 1.25 5.30
N ARG A 207 -12.14 -0.03 5.41
CA ARG A 207 -13.24 -0.46 6.32
C ARG A 207 -12.87 -0.25 7.79
N GLU A 208 -11.60 -0.38 8.14
CA GLU A 208 -11.02 -0.07 9.44
C GLU A 208 -10.84 1.44 9.69
N LYS A 209 -11.25 2.30 8.73
CA LYS A 209 -11.16 3.77 8.77
C LYS A 209 -9.73 4.32 8.86
N TYR A 210 -8.76 3.58 8.34
CA TYR A 210 -7.38 4.03 8.25
C TYR A 210 -7.21 4.89 6.98
N GLU A 211 -7.29 6.21 7.14
CA GLU A 211 -7.33 7.19 6.04
C GLU A 211 -6.20 7.08 4.99
N PRO A 212 -4.91 6.81 5.34
CA PRO A 212 -3.86 6.70 4.32
C PRO A 212 -4.09 5.59 3.28
N ALA A 213 -4.87 4.55 3.60
CA ALA A 213 -5.24 3.53 2.63
C ALA A 213 -6.18 4.04 1.52
N THR A 214 -6.94 5.11 1.75
CA THR A 214 -7.73 5.80 0.72
C THR A 214 -6.81 6.37 -0.37
N GLN A 215 -5.76 7.08 0.03
CA GLN A 215 -4.76 7.64 -0.89
C GLN A 215 -3.98 6.52 -1.60
N GLN A 216 -3.61 5.46 -0.88
CA GLN A 216 -2.86 4.35 -1.49
C GLN A 216 -3.74 3.53 -2.47
N MET A 217 -5.04 3.40 -2.21
CA MET A 217 -6.01 2.81 -3.14
C MET A 217 -6.14 3.62 -4.43
N TYR A 218 -6.21 4.95 -4.32
CA TYR A 218 -6.20 5.86 -5.47
C TYR A 218 -4.95 5.64 -6.35
N LEU A 219 -3.76 5.67 -5.75
CA LEU A 219 -2.50 5.46 -6.46
C LEU A 219 -2.40 4.07 -7.09
N ALA A 220 -2.90 3.03 -6.41
CA ALA A 220 -2.94 1.67 -6.93
C ALA A 220 -3.82 1.53 -8.18
N TYR A 221 -4.97 2.21 -8.24
CA TYR A 221 -5.80 2.24 -9.45
C TYR A 221 -5.12 3.01 -10.61
N LEU A 222 -4.48 4.15 -10.33
CA LEU A 222 -3.74 4.90 -11.36
C LEU A 222 -2.62 4.05 -11.96
N SER A 223 -1.80 3.43 -11.11
CA SER A 223 -0.70 2.56 -11.54
C SER A 223 -1.20 1.36 -12.38
N LYS A 224 -2.34 0.75 -12.00
CA LYS A 224 -2.95 -0.32 -12.79
C LYS A 224 -3.47 0.19 -14.14
N ALA A 225 -4.04 1.40 -14.19
CA ALA A 225 -4.50 2.03 -15.42
C ALA A 225 -3.34 2.34 -16.39
N GLU A 226 -2.24 2.89 -15.88
CA GLU A 226 -1.00 3.13 -16.64
C GLU A 226 -0.40 1.82 -17.19
N LEU A 227 -0.43 0.74 -16.41
CA LEU A 227 0.00 -0.59 -16.88
C LEU A 227 -0.85 -1.09 -18.07
N PHE A 228 -2.17 -0.88 -18.04
CA PHE A 228 -3.03 -1.22 -19.18
C PHE A 228 -2.76 -0.31 -20.40
N ALA A 229 -2.62 1.00 -20.21
CA ALA A 229 -2.21 1.91 -21.29
C ALA A 229 -0.85 1.53 -21.93
N SER A 230 0.12 1.04 -21.14
CA SER A 230 1.41 0.56 -21.66
C SER A 230 1.30 -0.65 -22.61
N LYS A 231 0.17 -1.36 -22.56
CA LYS A 231 -0.18 -2.49 -23.44
C LYS A 231 -1.09 -2.09 -24.61
N ASN A 232 -1.54 -0.83 -24.63
CA ASN A 232 -2.60 -0.27 -25.48
C ASN A 232 -4.03 -0.74 -25.13
N ASP A 233 -4.23 -1.30 -23.93
CA ASP A 233 -5.54 -1.70 -23.39
C ASP A 233 -6.23 -0.49 -22.72
N TYR A 234 -6.49 0.58 -23.48
CA TYR A 234 -6.98 1.84 -22.94
C TYR A 234 -8.41 1.75 -22.36
N ALA A 235 -9.24 0.85 -22.89
CA ALA A 235 -10.56 0.52 -22.38
C ALA A 235 -10.50 0.07 -20.90
N GLU A 236 -9.75 -1.00 -20.63
CA GLU A 236 -9.53 -1.52 -19.27
C GLU A 236 -8.88 -0.49 -18.35
N GLY A 237 -7.94 0.32 -18.88
CA GLY A 237 -7.32 1.42 -18.14
C GLY A 237 -8.31 2.53 -17.74
N PHE A 238 -9.16 2.97 -18.66
CA PHE A 238 -10.15 4.01 -18.42
C PHE A 238 -11.20 3.59 -17.38
N GLU A 239 -11.62 2.32 -17.37
CA GLU A 239 -12.50 1.79 -16.33
C GLU A 239 -11.88 1.81 -14.91
N LEU A 240 -10.55 1.72 -14.81
CA LEU A 240 -9.85 1.83 -13.52
C LEU A 240 -9.81 3.27 -13.02
N LEU A 241 -9.72 4.26 -13.93
CA LEU A 241 -9.81 5.68 -13.57
C LEU A 241 -11.19 6.03 -12.98
N ILE A 242 -12.28 5.48 -13.52
CA ILE A 242 -13.63 5.63 -12.93
C ILE A 242 -13.70 5.04 -11.51
N LYS A 243 -12.99 3.93 -11.24
CA LYS A 243 -12.91 3.36 -9.89
C LYS A 243 -12.05 4.21 -8.96
N ALA A 244 -11.01 4.86 -9.48
CA ALA A 244 -10.15 5.79 -8.76
C ALA A 244 -10.87 7.10 -8.38
N GLU A 245 -11.84 7.58 -9.18
CA GLU A 245 -12.62 8.80 -8.93
C GLU A 245 -13.25 8.83 -7.51
N LYS A 246 -13.64 7.65 -6.99
CA LYS A 246 -14.16 7.48 -5.63
C LYS A 246 -13.15 7.89 -4.52
N TYR A 247 -11.86 7.90 -4.84
CA TYR A 247 -10.75 8.05 -3.90
C TYR A 247 -9.90 9.31 -4.15
N GLY A 248 -10.03 9.96 -5.32
CA GLY A 248 -9.30 11.18 -5.68
C GLY A 248 -9.71 11.74 -7.05
N ASP A 249 -9.29 12.97 -7.36
CA ASP A 249 -9.57 13.63 -8.64
C ASP A 249 -8.73 13.03 -9.78
N VAL A 250 -9.41 12.37 -10.72
CA VAL A 250 -8.83 11.70 -11.90
C VAL A 250 -8.96 12.51 -13.19
N SER A 251 -9.49 13.73 -13.16
CA SER A 251 -9.87 14.50 -14.35
C SER A 251 -8.73 14.68 -15.36
N ALA A 252 -7.50 14.90 -14.88
CA ALA A 252 -6.31 15.02 -15.70
C ALA A 252 -5.93 13.69 -16.38
N GLN A 253 -5.99 12.57 -15.66
CA GLN A 253 -5.67 11.24 -16.16
C GLN A 253 -6.75 10.75 -17.12
N MET A 254 -8.03 10.97 -16.80
CA MET A 254 -9.14 10.63 -17.69
C MET A 254 -8.98 11.30 -19.05
N SER A 255 -8.64 12.59 -19.07
CA SER A 255 -8.40 13.36 -20.30
C SER A 255 -7.29 12.77 -21.19
N GLN A 256 -6.29 12.10 -20.61
CA GLN A 256 -5.21 11.44 -21.35
C GLN A 256 -5.63 10.10 -21.97
N PHE A 257 -6.57 9.39 -21.33
CA PHE A 257 -7.06 8.09 -21.78
C PHE A 257 -8.28 8.20 -22.72
N GLN A 258 -9.04 9.30 -22.65
CA GLN A 258 -10.37 9.44 -23.24
C GLN A 258 -10.41 9.20 -24.75
N GLU A 259 -9.47 9.80 -25.51
CA GLU A 259 -9.38 9.64 -26.97
C GLU A 259 -9.03 8.19 -27.33
N SER A 260 -7.98 7.63 -26.75
CA SER A 260 -7.56 6.26 -27.04
C SER A 260 -8.63 5.23 -26.68
N ALA A 261 -9.28 5.37 -25.52
CA ALA A 261 -10.39 4.51 -25.11
C ALA A 261 -11.61 4.65 -26.04
N TYR A 262 -11.89 5.84 -26.56
CA TYR A 262 -12.92 6.05 -27.59
C TYR A 262 -12.56 5.34 -28.90
N GLN A 263 -11.35 5.53 -29.43
CA GLN A 263 -10.92 4.88 -30.68
C GLN A 263 -10.88 3.34 -30.54
N GLU A 264 -10.55 2.82 -29.36
CA GLU A 264 -10.62 1.39 -29.06
C GLU A 264 -12.07 0.90 -29.06
N ALA A 265 -13.00 1.63 -28.41
CA ALA A 265 -14.44 1.32 -28.44
C ALA A 265 -15.02 1.31 -29.86
N VAL A 266 -14.60 2.28 -30.69
CA VAL A 266 -14.95 2.34 -32.13
C VAL A 266 -14.46 1.09 -32.87
N THR A 267 -13.24 0.65 -32.58
CA THR A 267 -12.65 -0.55 -33.19
C THR A 267 -13.42 -1.81 -32.77
N MET A 268 -13.64 -2.02 -31.47
CA MET A 268 -14.44 -3.14 -30.96
C MET A 268 -15.85 -3.19 -31.58
N TYR A 269 -16.50 -2.02 -31.76
CA TYR A 269 -17.80 -1.91 -32.39
C TYR A 269 -17.79 -2.34 -33.87
N ARG A 270 -16.75 -1.96 -34.62
CA ARG A 270 -16.57 -2.34 -36.04
C ARG A 270 -16.25 -3.83 -36.20
N ASP A 271 -15.50 -4.40 -35.26
CA ASP A 271 -15.23 -5.85 -35.18
C ASP A 271 -16.46 -6.67 -34.77
N GLY A 272 -17.53 -6.01 -34.32
CA GLY A 272 -18.82 -6.63 -34.01
C GLY A 272 -19.05 -6.97 -32.54
N ASP A 273 -18.14 -6.59 -31.63
CA ASP A 273 -18.44 -6.60 -30.19
C ASP A 273 -19.52 -5.55 -29.89
N ILE A 274 -20.40 -5.90 -28.97
CA ILE A 274 -21.54 -5.09 -28.52
C ILE A 274 -21.42 -4.80 -27.02
N ALA A 275 -20.87 -5.72 -26.23
CA ALA A 275 -20.89 -5.65 -24.78
C ALA A 275 -19.81 -4.72 -24.23
N LYS A 276 -18.55 -4.88 -24.69
CA LYS A 276 -17.45 -3.99 -24.31
C LYS A 276 -17.67 -2.54 -24.77
N PRO A 277 -17.90 -2.25 -26.07
CA PRO A 277 -18.05 -0.86 -26.51
C PRO A 277 -19.29 -0.18 -25.93
N ARG A 278 -20.41 -0.90 -25.69
CA ARG A 278 -21.58 -0.35 -24.99
C ARG A 278 -21.21 0.21 -23.62
N ARG A 279 -20.46 -0.57 -22.83
CA ARG A 279 -20.04 -0.16 -21.50
C ARG A 279 -19.11 1.05 -21.58
N LEU A 280 -18.16 1.03 -22.51
CA LEU A 280 -17.18 2.11 -22.65
C LEU A 280 -17.81 3.42 -23.16
N PHE A 281 -18.65 3.39 -24.20
CA PHE A 281 -19.40 4.57 -24.66
C PHE A 281 -20.38 5.12 -23.61
N THR A 282 -20.95 4.25 -22.75
CA THR A 282 -21.76 4.69 -21.60
C THR A 282 -20.94 5.49 -20.59
N ILE A 283 -19.69 5.08 -20.34
CA ILE A 283 -18.77 5.78 -19.44
C ILE A 283 -18.23 7.07 -20.08
N LEU A 284 -17.89 7.05 -21.38
CA LEU A 284 -17.41 8.20 -22.14
C LEU A 284 -18.47 9.31 -22.26
N GLY A 285 -19.76 8.98 -22.17
CA GLY A 285 -20.84 9.95 -22.00
C GLY A 285 -20.98 10.90 -23.18
N ASP A 286 -20.78 12.20 -22.94
CA ASP A 286 -20.85 13.26 -23.95
C ASP A 286 -19.57 13.44 -24.78
N TYR A 287 -18.60 12.53 -24.66
CA TYR A 287 -17.36 12.59 -25.43
C TYR A 287 -17.55 12.15 -26.88
N LEU A 288 -17.23 13.06 -27.82
CA LEU A 288 -17.33 12.84 -29.27
C LEU A 288 -18.71 12.24 -29.66
N GLN A 289 -18.76 11.25 -30.54
CA GLN A 289 -20.00 10.58 -30.95
C GLN A 289 -20.36 9.36 -30.07
N ALA A 290 -19.90 9.27 -28.81
CA ALA A 290 -20.15 8.10 -27.95
C ALA A 290 -21.66 7.79 -27.78
N LYS A 291 -22.50 8.82 -27.62
CA LYS A 291 -23.97 8.67 -27.57
C LYS A 291 -24.57 8.17 -28.89
N ASP A 292 -23.97 8.49 -30.03
CA ASP A 292 -24.45 8.01 -31.33
C ASP A 292 -24.12 6.53 -31.51
N TYR A 293 -22.92 6.09 -31.12
CA TYR A 293 -22.59 4.67 -31.06
C TYR A 293 -23.52 3.87 -30.15
N LEU A 294 -23.98 4.42 -29.02
CA LEU A 294 -24.97 3.76 -28.17
C LEU A 294 -26.31 3.52 -28.90
N ILE A 295 -26.73 4.42 -29.80
CA ILE A 295 -27.92 4.22 -30.66
C ILE A 295 -27.68 3.07 -31.65
N LEU A 296 -26.53 3.05 -32.34
CA LEU A 296 -26.19 1.97 -33.28
C LEU A 296 -26.08 0.60 -32.58
N ILE A 297 -25.46 0.57 -31.40
CA ILE A 297 -25.33 -0.60 -30.52
C ILE A 297 -26.70 -1.10 -30.05
N LYS A 298 -27.65 -0.20 -29.77
CA LYS A 298 -29.02 -0.56 -29.37
C LYS A 298 -29.80 -1.12 -30.55
N ALA A 299 -29.64 -0.55 -31.75
CA ALA A 299 -30.27 -1.05 -32.97
C ALA A 299 -29.72 -2.43 -33.41
N ARG A 300 -28.42 -2.71 -33.18
CA ARG A 300 -27.79 -3.98 -33.55
C ARG A 300 -28.05 -5.13 -32.54
N ASP A 301 -28.50 -4.84 -31.32
CA ASP A 301 -28.68 -5.85 -30.26
C ASP A 301 -29.97 -6.67 -30.42
N ARG A 302 -29.90 -7.69 -31.27
CA ARG A 302 -31.01 -8.62 -31.57
C ARG A 302 -31.48 -9.48 -30.38
N ALA A 303 -30.79 -9.47 -29.24
CA ALA A 303 -31.30 -10.11 -28.02
C ALA A 303 -32.46 -9.29 -27.40
N ILE A 304 -32.61 -8.04 -27.83
CA ILE A 304 -33.72 -7.16 -27.49
C ILE A 304 -34.69 -7.18 -28.68
N SER A 305 -35.92 -7.65 -28.44
CA SER A 305 -37.00 -7.57 -29.43
C SER A 305 -37.16 -6.13 -29.94
N TYR A 306 -37.49 -5.99 -31.22
CA TYR A 306 -37.63 -4.75 -32.01
C TYR A 306 -38.60 -3.71 -31.40
N THR A 307 -39.40 -4.11 -30.40
CA THR A 307 -40.33 -3.26 -29.64
C THR A 307 -39.71 -2.14 -28.79
N ASN A 308 -38.37 -1.99 -28.77
CA ASN A 308 -37.67 -1.24 -27.72
C ASN A 308 -36.83 -0.01 -28.17
N LEU A 309 -36.82 0.35 -29.47
CA LEU A 309 -36.42 1.71 -29.86
C LEU A 309 -37.62 2.66 -29.67
N THR A 310 -37.44 3.70 -28.88
CA THR A 310 -38.43 4.79 -28.77
C THR A 310 -38.44 5.60 -30.07
N GLN A 311 -39.57 6.26 -30.37
CA GLN A 311 -39.69 7.09 -31.58
C GLN A 311 -38.51 8.06 -31.76
N LYS A 312 -38.07 8.70 -30.67
CA LYS A 312 -36.91 9.61 -30.62
C LYS A 312 -35.58 8.91 -30.96
N GLU A 313 -35.40 7.65 -30.57
CA GLU A 313 -34.21 6.88 -30.92
C GLU A 313 -34.26 6.42 -32.38
N VAL A 314 -35.44 6.15 -32.93
CA VAL A 314 -35.64 5.91 -34.37
C VAL A 314 -35.34 7.17 -35.19
N ASP A 315 -35.86 8.34 -34.78
CA ASP A 315 -35.54 9.64 -35.40
C ASP A 315 -34.02 9.88 -35.39
N LYS A 316 -33.38 9.61 -34.25
CA LYS A 316 -31.94 9.76 -34.08
C LYS A 316 -31.13 8.75 -34.92
N LEU A 317 -31.58 7.49 -35.05
CA LEU A 317 -30.94 6.50 -35.91
C LEU A 317 -31.03 6.91 -37.39
N ILE A 318 -32.18 7.43 -37.83
CA ILE A 318 -32.35 7.99 -39.18
C ILE A 318 -31.42 9.18 -39.40
N SER A 319 -31.31 10.10 -38.43
CA SER A 319 -30.41 11.25 -38.53
C SER A 319 -28.91 10.88 -38.47
N LEU A 320 -28.55 9.60 -38.30
CA LEU A 320 -27.19 9.09 -38.36
C LEU A 320 -26.86 8.46 -39.73
N VAL A 321 -27.75 8.51 -40.72
CA VAL A 321 -27.43 8.09 -42.09
C VAL A 321 -26.19 8.84 -42.60
N GLY A 322 -25.16 8.07 -42.97
CA GLY A 322 -23.82 8.58 -43.33
C GLY A 322 -22.76 8.39 -42.24
N PHE A 323 -23.15 7.94 -41.04
CA PHE A 323 -22.26 7.56 -39.94
C PHE A 323 -22.22 6.04 -39.74
N GLU A 324 -21.02 5.47 -39.70
CA GLU A 324 -20.75 4.03 -39.57
C GLU A 324 -21.66 3.16 -40.47
N ASP A 325 -22.42 2.21 -39.92
CA ASP A 325 -23.37 1.35 -40.64
C ASP A 325 -24.84 1.74 -40.41
N ALA A 326 -25.13 2.96 -39.93
CA ALA A 326 -26.49 3.41 -39.61
C ALA A 326 -27.47 3.21 -40.79
N ALA A 327 -27.02 3.49 -42.02
CA ALA A 327 -27.78 3.26 -43.25
C ALA A 327 -28.20 1.79 -43.47
N LYS A 328 -27.40 0.83 -42.99
CA LYS A 328 -27.73 -0.59 -43.00
C LYS A 328 -28.71 -0.95 -41.88
N LEU A 329 -28.48 -0.42 -40.67
CA LEU A 329 -29.35 -0.65 -39.50
C LEU A 329 -30.77 -0.07 -39.71
N VAL A 330 -30.89 1.09 -40.37
CA VAL A 330 -32.18 1.68 -40.79
C VAL A 330 -32.95 0.74 -41.71
N LEU A 331 -32.27 0.03 -42.61
CA LEU A 331 -32.85 -0.93 -43.54
C LEU A 331 -33.01 -2.35 -42.95
N GLU A 332 -32.50 -2.63 -41.74
CA GLU A 332 -32.56 -3.96 -41.14
C GLU A 332 -33.96 -4.29 -40.61
N PHE A 333 -34.70 -3.26 -40.14
CA PHE A 333 -36.03 -3.38 -39.54
C PHE A 333 -37.10 -2.67 -40.37
N GLU A 334 -38.26 -3.30 -40.52
CA GLU A 334 -39.34 -2.83 -41.38
C GLU A 334 -39.86 -1.44 -40.99
N ASP A 335 -40.31 -1.25 -39.74
CA ASP A 335 -40.87 0.02 -39.26
C ASP A 335 -39.91 1.21 -39.45
N VAL A 336 -38.61 0.97 -39.24
CA VAL A 336 -37.55 1.97 -39.39
C VAL A 336 -37.29 2.27 -40.86
N ALA A 337 -37.30 1.24 -41.71
CA ALA A 337 -37.11 1.38 -43.15
C ALA A 337 -38.30 2.08 -43.82
N VAL A 338 -39.53 1.72 -43.46
CA VAL A 338 -40.77 2.36 -43.92
C VAL A 338 -40.74 3.85 -43.57
N LYS A 339 -40.48 4.18 -42.29
CA LYS A 339 -40.38 5.57 -41.83
C LYS A 339 -39.26 6.36 -42.49
N PHE A 340 -38.10 5.75 -42.78
CA PHE A 340 -37.06 6.42 -43.57
C PHE A 340 -37.52 6.69 -45.01
N LEU A 341 -38.16 5.70 -45.63
CA LEU A 341 -38.62 5.76 -47.01
C LEU A 341 -39.88 6.62 -47.19
N GLU A 342 -40.56 7.03 -46.13
CA GLU A 342 -41.77 7.86 -46.15
C GLU A 342 -41.63 9.10 -47.05
N GLY A 343 -42.70 9.40 -47.79
CA GLY A 343 -42.74 10.47 -48.78
C GLY A 343 -42.39 9.99 -50.18
N LYS A 344 -42.02 10.95 -51.05
CA LYS A 344 -41.83 10.70 -52.49
C LYS A 344 -40.37 10.82 -52.91
N TRP A 345 -39.92 9.84 -53.69
CA TRP A 345 -38.59 9.75 -54.26
C TRP A 345 -38.69 9.79 -55.77
N MET A 346 -37.88 10.62 -56.44
CA MET A 346 -37.91 10.75 -57.91
C MET A 346 -36.51 10.85 -58.51
N GLY A 347 -36.32 10.25 -59.69
CA GLY A 347 -35.07 10.27 -60.44
C GLY A 347 -35.22 9.59 -61.81
N ASP A 348 -34.58 10.15 -62.84
CA ASP A 348 -34.51 9.58 -64.21
C ASP A 348 -35.87 9.19 -64.85
N GLY A 349 -36.95 9.90 -64.50
CA GLY A 349 -38.31 9.63 -64.97
C GLY A 349 -39.09 8.60 -64.14
N TYR A 350 -38.42 7.99 -63.15
CA TYR A 350 -39.01 7.05 -62.21
C TYR A 350 -39.33 7.71 -60.87
N TYR A 351 -40.26 7.11 -60.13
CA TYR A 351 -40.58 7.45 -58.77
C TYR A 351 -40.92 6.20 -57.93
N PHE A 352 -40.72 6.36 -56.63
CA PHE A 352 -41.16 5.47 -55.57
C PHE A 352 -41.74 6.33 -54.45
N SER A 353 -42.85 5.92 -53.86
CA SER A 353 -43.53 6.63 -52.80
C SER A 353 -44.12 5.64 -51.81
N ILE A 354 -44.07 5.98 -50.53
CA ILE A 354 -44.74 5.26 -49.45
C ILE A 354 -45.36 6.28 -48.49
N THR A 355 -46.60 6.04 -48.06
CA THR A 355 -47.28 6.87 -47.06
C THR A 355 -46.89 6.47 -45.64
N ASP A 356 -47.26 7.29 -44.67
CA ASP A 356 -47.24 6.98 -43.23
C ASP A 356 -48.10 5.74 -42.89
N GLU A 357 -49.20 5.53 -43.61
CA GLU A 357 -50.02 4.31 -43.56
C GLU A 357 -49.39 3.09 -44.28
N GLY A 358 -48.20 3.22 -44.88
CA GLY A 358 -47.52 2.13 -45.60
C GLY A 358 -48.06 1.86 -47.01
N VAL A 359 -48.86 2.75 -47.60
CA VAL A 359 -49.40 2.56 -48.96
C VAL A 359 -48.31 2.88 -49.98
N LEU A 360 -48.01 1.92 -50.87
CA LEU A 360 -47.00 2.06 -51.92
C LEU A 360 -47.58 2.63 -53.23
N ASP A 361 -46.84 3.54 -53.86
CA ASP A 361 -47.08 4.03 -55.23
C ASP A 361 -45.73 4.18 -55.97
N TYR A 362 -45.60 3.58 -57.16
CA TYR A 362 -44.35 3.56 -57.93
C TYR A 362 -44.61 3.29 -59.42
N ASN A 363 -43.69 3.77 -60.28
CA ASN A 363 -43.63 3.38 -61.70
C ASN A 363 -42.34 2.61 -62.06
N LEU A 364 -41.60 2.16 -61.06
CA LEU A 364 -40.44 1.29 -61.24
C LEU A 364 -40.86 -0.08 -61.81
N PRO A 365 -40.09 -0.70 -62.72
CA PRO A 365 -40.44 -2.01 -63.27
C PRO A 365 -40.52 -3.10 -62.20
N THR A 366 -41.62 -3.85 -62.20
CA THR A 366 -41.86 -5.02 -61.31
C THR A 366 -42.38 -6.20 -62.12
N TYR A 367 -42.51 -7.36 -61.48
CA TYR A 367 -43.32 -8.47 -61.99
C TYR A 367 -44.74 -8.35 -61.41
N ASP A 368 -45.73 -8.92 -62.08
CA ASP A 368 -47.08 -9.10 -61.52
C ASP A 368 -47.07 -10.21 -60.45
N TYR A 369 -47.04 -9.84 -59.16
CA TYR A 369 -47.00 -10.78 -58.04
C TYR A 369 -47.25 -10.14 -56.66
N GLY A 370 -48.21 -10.69 -55.91
CA GLY A 370 -48.43 -10.39 -54.50
C GLY A 370 -49.24 -9.12 -54.25
N ASP A 371 -49.94 -9.10 -53.11
CA ASP A 371 -50.88 -8.04 -52.72
C ASP A 371 -50.30 -7.17 -51.59
N TYR A 372 -49.40 -7.75 -50.80
CA TYR A 372 -48.75 -7.15 -49.65
C TYR A 372 -47.23 -7.18 -49.80
N TYR A 373 -46.55 -6.37 -49.00
CA TYR A 373 -45.09 -6.33 -48.93
C TYR A 373 -44.60 -6.35 -47.49
N LYS A 374 -43.31 -6.59 -47.33
CA LYS A 374 -42.52 -6.30 -46.13
C LYS A 374 -41.10 -5.89 -46.48
N ILE A 375 -40.41 -5.19 -45.58
CA ILE A 375 -39.02 -4.79 -45.77
C ILE A 375 -38.09 -5.53 -44.80
N GLU A 376 -37.24 -6.42 -45.33
CA GLU A 376 -36.29 -7.20 -44.55
C GLU A 376 -34.86 -7.05 -45.08
N ASN A 377 -33.95 -6.52 -44.25
CA ASN A 377 -32.53 -6.32 -44.60
C ASN A 377 -32.36 -5.55 -45.92
N GLY A 378 -33.12 -4.46 -46.07
CA GLY A 378 -33.13 -3.59 -47.24
C GLY A 378 -33.80 -4.17 -48.48
N ARG A 379 -34.49 -5.32 -48.39
CA ARG A 379 -35.23 -5.92 -49.52
C ARG A 379 -36.73 -5.77 -49.29
N MET A 380 -37.42 -5.20 -50.28
CA MET A 380 -38.88 -5.26 -50.36
C MET A 380 -39.28 -6.64 -50.89
N LEU A 381 -39.89 -7.43 -50.02
CA LEU A 381 -40.41 -8.76 -50.31
C LEU A 381 -41.93 -8.65 -50.42
N VAL A 382 -42.49 -9.01 -51.58
CA VAL A 382 -43.95 -9.08 -51.78
C VAL A 382 -44.46 -10.51 -51.61
N PHE A 383 -45.71 -10.65 -51.16
CA PHE A 383 -46.38 -11.94 -50.95
C PHE A 383 -47.89 -11.84 -51.23
N PRO A 384 -48.55 -12.94 -51.65
CA PRO A 384 -50.01 -12.99 -51.79
C PRO A 384 -50.73 -12.93 -50.44
N GLU A 385 -51.95 -12.39 -50.39
CA GLU A 385 -52.79 -12.34 -49.17
C GLU A 385 -52.90 -13.71 -48.46
N ASP A 386 -53.11 -14.78 -49.24
CA ASP A 386 -53.32 -16.14 -48.73
C ASP A 386 -52.03 -16.90 -48.34
N ASP A 387 -50.83 -16.41 -48.68
CA ASP A 387 -49.56 -17.10 -48.39
C ASP A 387 -48.39 -16.15 -48.10
N TYR A 388 -48.30 -15.73 -46.83
CA TYR A 388 -47.19 -14.93 -46.28
C TYR A 388 -45.79 -15.57 -46.44
N SER A 389 -45.71 -16.88 -46.66
CA SER A 389 -44.42 -17.58 -46.83
C SER A 389 -43.89 -17.49 -48.26
N ALA A 390 -44.78 -17.37 -49.26
CA ALA A 390 -44.47 -17.24 -50.67
C ALA A 390 -43.99 -15.82 -51.02
N THR A 391 -42.79 -15.48 -50.56
CA THR A 391 -42.19 -14.16 -50.80
C THR A 391 -41.40 -14.11 -52.12
N LYS A 392 -41.45 -12.95 -52.81
CA LYS A 392 -40.53 -12.61 -53.91
C LYS A 392 -39.92 -11.22 -53.71
N PRO A 393 -38.63 -11.01 -54.01
CA PRO A 393 -38.02 -9.69 -53.93
C PRO A 393 -38.43 -8.84 -55.15
N PHE A 394 -38.99 -7.66 -54.90
CA PHE A 394 -39.24 -6.64 -55.93
C PHE A 394 -38.06 -5.67 -56.02
N PHE A 395 -37.69 -5.10 -54.88
CA PHE A 395 -36.70 -4.05 -54.76
C PHE A 395 -35.65 -4.38 -53.70
N ARG A 396 -34.41 -3.92 -53.89
CA ARG A 396 -33.43 -3.78 -52.81
C ARG A 396 -33.01 -2.32 -52.71
N PHE A 397 -33.28 -1.72 -51.58
CA PHE A 397 -32.90 -0.35 -51.24
C PHE A 397 -31.41 -0.30 -50.84
N THR A 398 -30.79 0.84 -51.09
CA THR A 398 -29.48 1.22 -50.56
C THR A 398 -29.53 2.71 -50.27
N ILE A 399 -29.45 3.08 -49.00
CA ILE A 399 -29.42 4.47 -48.58
C ILE A 399 -28.02 5.04 -48.85
N VAL A 400 -27.95 6.14 -49.58
CA VAL A 400 -26.70 6.86 -49.89
C VAL A 400 -26.57 8.11 -49.02
N SER A 401 -27.68 8.82 -48.81
CA SER A 401 -27.83 9.92 -47.84
C SER A 401 -29.31 10.08 -47.47
N GLU A 402 -29.63 10.98 -46.56
CA GLU A 402 -31.01 11.30 -46.12
C GLU A 402 -31.97 11.57 -47.29
N ASP A 403 -31.48 12.27 -48.33
CA ASP A 403 -32.21 12.65 -49.54
C ASP A 403 -31.90 11.79 -50.77
N LYS A 404 -31.11 10.71 -50.65
CA LYS A 404 -30.69 9.90 -51.80
C LYS A 404 -30.69 8.40 -51.51
N ILE A 405 -31.45 7.66 -52.33
CA ILE A 405 -31.47 6.20 -52.34
C ILE A 405 -31.11 5.66 -53.72
N ILE A 406 -30.61 4.43 -53.72
CA ILE A 406 -30.55 3.58 -54.91
C ILE A 406 -31.55 2.43 -54.70
N ILE A 407 -32.41 2.20 -55.69
CA ILE A 407 -33.32 1.07 -55.72
C ILE A 407 -32.87 0.12 -56.82
N TYR A 408 -32.45 -1.09 -56.44
CA TYR A 408 -32.23 -2.19 -57.37
C TYR A 408 -33.55 -2.91 -57.64
N ALA A 409 -34.02 -2.91 -58.88
CA ALA A 409 -35.20 -3.67 -59.28
C ALA A 409 -34.80 -5.07 -59.76
N TYR A 410 -35.34 -6.10 -59.12
CA TYR A 410 -35.03 -7.49 -59.47
C TYR A 410 -35.59 -7.88 -60.84
N SER A 411 -36.69 -7.23 -61.26
CA SER A 411 -37.35 -7.34 -62.57
C SER A 411 -36.40 -7.33 -63.75
N GLU A 412 -35.58 -6.28 -63.84
CA GLU A 412 -34.67 -6.01 -64.96
C GLU A 412 -33.19 -6.11 -64.55
N GLY A 413 -32.89 -6.20 -63.25
CA GLY A 413 -31.53 -6.20 -62.72
C GLY A 413 -30.85 -4.82 -62.73
N ILE A 414 -31.65 -3.74 -62.71
CA ILE A 414 -31.20 -2.36 -62.90
C ILE A 414 -31.24 -1.58 -61.58
N ASN A 415 -30.28 -0.68 -61.37
CA ASN A 415 -30.26 0.29 -60.28
C ASN A 415 -30.84 1.64 -60.73
N TYR A 416 -31.82 2.15 -60.00
CA TYR A 416 -32.40 3.49 -60.18
C TYR A 416 -31.92 4.40 -59.04
N THR A 417 -31.42 5.59 -59.36
CA THR A 417 -31.01 6.57 -58.33
C THR A 417 -32.13 7.58 -58.14
N LEU A 418 -32.76 7.57 -56.96
CA LEU A 418 -33.88 8.46 -56.65
C LEU A 418 -33.52 9.44 -55.53
N TYR A 419 -34.10 10.63 -55.59
CA TYR A 419 -33.90 11.72 -54.64
C TYR A 419 -35.22 12.07 -53.94
N ARG A 420 -35.17 12.38 -52.63
CA ARG A 420 -36.33 12.83 -51.85
C ARG A 420 -36.87 14.16 -52.41
N ARG A 421 -38.19 14.37 -52.32
CA ARG A 421 -38.90 15.46 -53.02
C ARG A 421 -40.01 16.11 -52.21
#